data_AF-A0A5S3WEX3-F1
#
_entry.id   AF-A0A5S3WEX3-F1
#
_cell.length_a   1.000
_cell.length_b   1.000
_cell.length_c   1.000
_cell.angle_alpha   90.00
_cell.angle_beta   90.00
_cell.angle_gamma   90.00
#
_symmetry.space_group_name_H-M   'P 1'
#
loop_
_entity.id
_entity.type
_entity.pdbx_description
1 polymer ?
#
loop_
_entity_poly.entity_id
_entity_poly.type
_entity_poly.pdbx_seq_one_letter_code
_entity_poly.pdbx_strand_id
1 'polypeptide(L)'
;MFKSYVIEILGSVHDDDELIKKLQRSDFIITKKGNTRDVVSYFGGRINPLKQIIFDCLDTGLIKEKLKALWSNGKKITISLDISLIDRKTLAEIISIIGKATLNSPIQILLIYSLAKYTPPSGEYVINSSVKPVSPFFSGWAQRPGLPTLSIVGLGYEKDKALGAVEYIESSDNFLFFPQSAEKEYSSDVEVMNEALIKSAKSKELMKYNVEQPTDTLYSLDSILSSVKNKYKVVLFPFGPKIFYALSLLAAIIHPEASVWYVSGECGDKDSSQDREISSMTGFEFTIQINS
;
A
#
# COMPACT_ATOMS: atom_id res chain seq x y z
N MET A 1 -16.70 21.06 3.24
CA MET A 1 -17.51 19.82 3.14
C MET A 1 -16.54 18.71 2.76
N PHE A 2 -16.31 17.74 3.65
CA PHE A 2 -15.44 16.61 3.33
C PHE A 2 -16.12 15.76 2.27
N LYS A 3 -15.45 15.53 1.14
CA LYS A 3 -15.95 14.61 0.12
C LYS A 3 -15.66 13.19 0.61
N SER A 4 -16.68 12.34 0.62
CA SER A 4 -16.54 10.93 0.96
C SER A 4 -16.07 10.19 -0.29
N TYR A 5 -14.98 9.45 -0.18
CA TYR A 5 -14.53 8.55 -1.25
C TYR A 5 -15.19 7.18 -1.09
N VAL A 6 -15.42 6.52 -2.21
CA VAL A 6 -15.87 5.14 -2.27
C VAL A 6 -14.88 4.36 -3.12
N ILE A 7 -14.47 3.19 -2.63
CA ILE A 7 -13.69 2.21 -3.40
C ILE A 7 -14.61 1.03 -3.70
N GLU A 8 -14.92 0.84 -4.98
CA GLU A 8 -15.66 -0.31 -5.47
C GLU A 8 -14.66 -1.39 -5.89
N ILE A 9 -14.64 -2.51 -5.16
CA ILE A 9 -13.74 -3.63 -5.45
C ILE A 9 -14.33 -4.45 -6.61
N LEU A 10 -13.53 -4.65 -7.66
CA LEU A 10 -13.89 -5.45 -8.82
C LEU A 10 -13.34 -6.88 -8.71
N GLY A 11 -12.26 -7.10 -7.96
CA GLY A 11 -11.75 -8.43 -7.58
C GLY A 11 -10.23 -8.52 -7.54
N SER A 12 -9.74 -9.73 -7.27
CA SER A 12 -8.33 -10.10 -7.39
C SER A 12 -8.12 -10.97 -8.64
N VAL A 13 -6.94 -10.86 -9.25
CA VAL A 13 -6.55 -11.55 -10.47
C VAL A 13 -5.22 -12.26 -10.23
N HIS A 14 -5.21 -13.57 -10.42
CA HIS A 14 -4.02 -14.42 -10.22
C HIS A 14 -3.56 -15.12 -11.50
N ASP A 15 -4.39 -15.09 -12.55
CA ASP A 15 -4.06 -15.65 -13.85
C ASP A 15 -3.28 -14.66 -14.70
N ASP A 16 -2.13 -15.09 -15.22
CA ASP A 16 -1.23 -14.26 -16.02
C ASP A 16 -1.88 -13.76 -17.32
N ASP A 17 -2.68 -14.60 -17.99
CA ASP A 17 -3.33 -14.22 -19.24
C ASP A 17 -4.41 -13.17 -18.99
N GLU A 18 -5.15 -13.29 -17.89
CA GLU A 18 -6.10 -12.28 -17.44
C GLU A 18 -5.40 -10.96 -17.05
N LEU A 19 -4.29 -11.03 -16.31
CA LEU A 19 -3.48 -9.85 -15.97
C LEU A 19 -3.01 -9.13 -17.23
N ILE A 20 -2.45 -9.85 -18.21
CA ILE A 20 -2.01 -9.28 -19.49
C ILE A 20 -3.19 -8.63 -20.22
N LYS A 21 -4.36 -9.27 -20.28
CA LYS A 21 -5.55 -8.67 -20.90
C LYS A 21 -5.95 -7.36 -20.22
N LYS A 22 -5.89 -7.28 -18.89
CA LYS A 22 -6.24 -6.06 -18.14
C LYS A 22 -5.19 -4.96 -18.31
N LEU A 23 -3.89 -5.31 -18.25
CA LEU A 23 -2.78 -4.42 -18.59
C LEU A 23 -2.93 -3.86 -20.02
N GLN A 24 -3.33 -4.71 -20.96
CA GLN A 24 -3.62 -4.35 -22.35
C GLN A 24 -4.91 -3.52 -22.53
N ARG A 25 -5.74 -3.35 -21.50
CA ARG A 25 -6.91 -2.45 -21.51
C ARG A 25 -6.68 -1.11 -20.82
N SER A 26 -5.66 -0.97 -19.96
CA SER A 26 -5.37 0.31 -19.29
C SER A 26 -4.92 1.41 -20.25
N ASP A 27 -5.32 2.65 -19.99
CA ASP A 27 -4.87 3.83 -20.75
C ASP A 27 -3.35 4.02 -20.66
N PHE A 28 -2.78 3.77 -19.47
CA PHE A 28 -1.34 3.73 -19.25
C PHE A 28 -0.97 2.86 -18.05
N ILE A 29 0.31 2.49 -17.98
CA ILE A 29 0.89 1.66 -16.93
C ILE A 29 1.94 2.49 -16.20
N ILE A 30 1.85 2.55 -14.87
CA ILE A 30 2.85 3.15 -13.99
C ILE A 30 3.63 2.00 -13.37
N THR A 31 4.94 1.96 -13.60
CA THR A 31 5.83 0.96 -13.00
C THR A 31 7.21 1.58 -12.79
N LYS A 32 8.04 0.95 -11.96
CA LYS A 32 9.47 1.25 -11.89
C LYS A 32 10.21 0.12 -12.55
N LYS A 33 11.04 0.44 -13.54
CA LYS A 33 11.81 -0.55 -14.29
C LYS A 33 12.76 -1.33 -13.38
N GLY A 34 12.66 -2.65 -13.41
CA GLY A 34 13.65 -3.58 -12.90
C GLY A 34 14.15 -4.49 -14.03
N ASN A 35 14.73 -5.61 -13.64
CA ASN A 35 15.21 -6.68 -14.50
C ASN A 35 14.30 -7.90 -14.42
N THR A 36 13.68 -8.15 -13.27
CA THR A 36 12.94 -9.39 -13.02
C THR A 36 11.60 -9.20 -12.34
N ARG A 37 11.45 -8.16 -11.50
CA ARG A 37 10.30 -8.05 -10.60
C ARG A 37 9.16 -7.15 -11.10
N ASP A 38 9.46 -6.26 -12.05
CA ASP A 38 8.44 -5.40 -12.63
C ASP A 38 7.60 -6.12 -13.68
N VAL A 39 6.37 -5.67 -13.84
CA VAL A 39 5.37 -6.27 -14.72
C VAL A 39 5.80 -6.32 -16.19
N VAL A 40 6.62 -5.35 -16.64
CA VAL A 40 7.06 -5.28 -18.04
C VAL A 40 8.16 -6.31 -18.28
N SER A 41 9.14 -6.38 -17.38
CA SER A 41 10.21 -7.38 -17.48
C SER A 41 9.69 -8.81 -17.30
N TYR A 42 8.75 -9.02 -16.37
CA TYR A 42 8.17 -10.34 -16.10
C TYR A 42 7.40 -10.91 -17.30
N PHE A 43 6.49 -10.12 -17.88
CA PHE A 43 5.71 -10.57 -19.04
C PHE A 43 6.45 -10.41 -20.37
N GLY A 44 7.56 -9.68 -20.40
CA GLY A 44 8.36 -9.41 -21.58
C GLY A 44 7.55 -8.82 -22.72
N GLY A 45 7.77 -9.34 -23.94
CA GLY A 45 7.09 -8.87 -25.16
C GLY A 45 5.58 -9.12 -25.24
N ARG A 46 4.97 -9.73 -24.21
CA ARG A 46 3.51 -9.99 -24.18
C ARG A 46 2.69 -8.74 -23.87
N ILE A 47 3.34 -7.71 -23.31
CA ILE A 47 2.73 -6.38 -23.13
C ILE A 47 3.07 -5.53 -24.36
N ASN A 48 2.04 -4.95 -24.99
CA ASN A 48 2.22 -4.15 -26.20
C ASN A 48 3.07 -2.89 -25.89
N PRO A 49 4.23 -2.71 -26.55
CA PRO A 49 5.14 -1.57 -26.32
C PRO A 49 4.56 -0.22 -26.78
N LEU A 50 3.49 -0.21 -27.58
CA LEU A 50 2.81 1.03 -28.00
C LEU A 50 1.99 1.68 -26.89
N LYS A 51 1.81 1.01 -25.76
CA LYS A 51 1.19 1.62 -24.59
C LYS A 51 2.14 2.60 -23.93
N GLN A 52 1.57 3.70 -23.46
CA GLN A 52 2.29 4.73 -22.74
C GLN A 52 2.72 4.22 -21.36
N ILE A 53 3.83 3.48 -21.29
CA ILE A 53 4.41 3.04 -20.01
C ILE A 53 5.17 4.22 -19.40
N ILE A 54 4.86 4.55 -18.16
CA ILE A 54 5.63 5.48 -17.34
C ILE A 54 6.59 4.64 -16.51
N PHE A 55 7.83 4.50 -16.97
CA PHE A 55 8.90 3.74 -16.31
C PHE A 55 9.59 4.50 -15.19
N ASP A 56 9.51 5.83 -15.22
CA ASP A 56 10.13 6.70 -14.22
C ASP A 56 9.04 7.32 -13.35
N CYS A 57 8.57 6.51 -12.39
CA CYS A 57 7.58 6.91 -11.40
C CYS A 57 8.02 8.12 -10.54
N LEU A 58 9.27 8.58 -10.66
CA LEU A 58 9.78 9.80 -10.02
C LEU A 58 9.19 11.07 -10.64
N ASP A 59 8.84 11.06 -11.93
CA ASP A 59 8.16 12.18 -12.57
C ASP A 59 6.66 12.12 -12.32
N THR A 60 6.29 12.50 -11.10
CA THR A 60 4.89 12.66 -10.71
C THR A 60 4.18 13.79 -11.48
N GLY A 61 4.92 14.67 -12.17
CA GLY A 61 4.40 15.68 -13.08
C GLY A 61 3.78 15.04 -14.32
N LEU A 62 4.49 14.12 -14.96
CA LEU A 62 4.00 13.37 -16.12
C LEU A 62 2.69 12.62 -15.82
N ILE A 63 2.57 12.01 -14.64
CA ILE A 63 1.33 11.33 -14.22
C ILE A 63 0.16 12.32 -14.18
N LYS A 64 0.36 13.51 -13.60
CA LYS A 64 -0.68 14.55 -13.53
C LYS A 64 -1.08 15.04 -14.93
N GLU A 65 -0.11 15.25 -15.81
CA GLU A 65 -0.36 15.70 -17.19
C GLU A 65 -1.19 14.69 -17.97
N LYS A 66 -0.87 13.39 -17.86
CA LYS A 66 -1.65 12.34 -18.52
C LYS A 66 -3.06 12.22 -17.99
N LEU A 67 -3.23 12.25 -16.67
CA LEU A 67 -4.57 12.24 -16.06
C LEU A 67 -5.39 13.45 -16.55
N LYS A 68 -4.77 14.64 -16.61
CA LYS A 68 -5.42 15.84 -17.14
C LYS A 68 -5.81 15.72 -18.61
N ALA A 69 -4.95 15.15 -19.45
CA ALA A 69 -5.24 14.94 -20.86
C ALA A 69 -6.41 13.96 -21.09
N LEU A 70 -6.51 12.91 -20.28
CA LEU A 70 -7.58 11.92 -20.38
C LEU A 70 -8.94 12.46 -19.93
N TRP A 71 -8.99 13.35 -18.91
CA TRP A 71 -10.24 13.97 -18.47
C TRP A 71 -10.94 14.77 -19.55
N SER A 72 -10.19 15.48 -20.38
CA SER A 72 -10.74 16.29 -21.48
C SER A 72 -11.59 15.47 -22.47
N ASN A 73 -11.44 14.15 -22.45
CA ASN A 73 -12.16 13.23 -23.34
C ASN A 73 -13.44 12.63 -22.73
N GLY A 74 -13.76 12.94 -21.45
CA GLY A 74 -14.98 12.47 -20.77
C GLY A 74 -15.09 10.95 -20.57
N LYS A 75 -13.99 10.20 -20.78
CA LYS A 75 -13.97 8.74 -20.66
C LYS A 75 -13.60 8.30 -19.24
N LYS A 76 -14.09 7.13 -18.85
CA LYS A 76 -13.61 6.40 -17.66
C LYS A 76 -12.11 6.16 -17.81
N ILE A 77 -11.32 6.58 -16.83
CA ILE A 77 -9.87 6.40 -16.83
C ILE A 77 -9.54 5.05 -16.23
N THR A 78 -8.72 4.25 -16.93
CA THR A 78 -8.23 2.97 -16.46
C THR A 78 -6.71 2.99 -16.39
N ILE A 79 -6.14 2.80 -15.21
CA ILE A 79 -4.68 2.78 -15.01
C ILE A 79 -4.24 1.43 -14.44
N SER A 80 -3.03 1.01 -14.79
CA SER A 80 -2.34 -0.06 -14.09
C SER A 80 -1.20 0.52 -13.27
N LEU A 81 -1.05 0.09 -12.02
CA LEU A 81 -0.02 0.54 -11.10
C LEU A 81 0.72 -0.66 -10.52
N ASP A 82 1.94 -0.89 -10.99
CA ASP A 82 2.84 -1.91 -10.44
C ASP A 82 3.67 -1.33 -9.30
N ILE A 83 3.36 -1.77 -8.07
CA ILE A 83 3.97 -1.24 -6.84
C ILE A 83 5.24 -1.98 -6.43
N SER A 84 5.62 -3.04 -7.15
CA SER A 84 6.61 -4.02 -6.71
C SER A 84 7.97 -3.37 -6.41
N LEU A 85 8.40 -2.45 -7.29
CA LEU A 85 9.69 -1.76 -7.20
C LEU A 85 9.57 -0.27 -6.83
N ILE A 86 8.36 0.30 -6.84
CA ILE A 86 8.14 1.69 -6.42
C ILE A 86 8.41 1.80 -4.92
N ASP A 87 9.23 2.77 -4.49
CA ASP A 87 9.47 3.02 -3.06
C ASP A 87 8.23 3.63 -2.40
N ARG A 88 8.12 3.47 -1.08
CA ARG A 88 6.93 3.85 -0.31
C ARG A 88 6.61 5.35 -0.42
N LYS A 89 7.62 6.21 -0.52
CA LYS A 89 7.41 7.66 -0.64
C LYS A 89 6.79 7.99 -2.00
N THR A 90 7.40 7.53 -3.09
CA THR A 90 6.85 7.73 -4.43
C THR A 90 5.48 7.08 -4.59
N LEU A 91 5.26 5.90 -4.00
CA LEU A 91 3.95 5.26 -4.02
C LEU A 91 2.87 6.10 -3.32
N ALA A 92 3.18 6.69 -2.16
CA ALA A 92 2.25 7.61 -1.49
C ALA A 92 1.97 8.84 -2.35
N GLU A 93 2.97 9.43 -3.00
CA GLU A 93 2.78 10.56 -3.90
C GLU A 93 1.86 10.19 -5.07
N ILE A 94 2.07 9.05 -5.72
CA ILE A 94 1.24 8.54 -6.82
C ILE A 94 -0.21 8.33 -6.37
N ILE A 95 -0.43 7.61 -5.27
CA ILE A 95 -1.78 7.36 -4.75
C ILE A 95 -2.46 8.67 -4.33
N SER A 96 -1.71 9.66 -3.81
CA SER A 96 -2.27 10.99 -3.51
C SER A 96 -2.69 11.76 -4.76
N ILE A 97 -1.94 11.62 -5.87
CA ILE A 97 -2.28 12.23 -7.17
C ILE A 97 -3.54 11.60 -7.72
N ILE A 98 -3.62 10.27 -7.69
CA ILE A 98 -4.80 9.50 -8.10
C ILE A 98 -6.00 9.89 -7.24
N GLY A 99 -5.86 9.93 -5.92
CA GLY A 99 -6.94 10.32 -5.00
C GLY A 99 -7.46 11.74 -5.25
N LYS A 100 -6.58 12.71 -5.55
CA LYS A 100 -7.01 14.07 -5.95
C LYS A 100 -7.64 14.08 -7.35
N ALA A 101 -7.14 13.23 -8.23
CA ALA A 101 -7.59 13.12 -9.61
C ALA A 101 -9.05 12.62 -9.71
N THR A 102 -9.52 11.81 -8.75
CA THR A 102 -10.91 11.35 -8.72
C THR A 102 -11.94 12.43 -8.43
N LEU A 103 -11.51 13.64 -8.03
CA LEU A 103 -12.37 14.82 -7.96
C LEU A 103 -13.01 15.20 -9.29
N ASN A 104 -12.38 14.80 -10.41
CA ASN A 104 -12.83 15.14 -11.76
C ASN A 104 -13.52 13.97 -12.48
N SER A 105 -13.12 12.73 -12.21
CA SER A 105 -13.68 11.53 -12.86
C SER A 105 -13.35 10.26 -12.07
N PRO A 106 -14.22 9.24 -12.01
CA PRO A 106 -13.87 7.92 -11.48
C PRO A 106 -12.65 7.32 -12.18
N ILE A 107 -11.76 6.68 -11.41
CA ILE A 107 -10.55 6.04 -11.92
C ILE A 107 -10.60 4.56 -11.53
N GLN A 108 -10.57 3.69 -12.54
CA GLN A 108 -10.38 2.26 -12.36
C GLN A 108 -8.89 1.94 -12.34
N ILE A 109 -8.47 1.14 -11.38
CA ILE A 109 -7.08 0.85 -11.08
C ILE A 109 -6.91 -0.66 -11.04
N LEU A 110 -5.93 -1.16 -11.78
CA LEU A 110 -5.34 -2.47 -11.55
C LEU A 110 -4.03 -2.26 -10.78
N LEU A 111 -4.05 -2.55 -9.48
CA LEU A 111 -2.87 -2.53 -8.63
C LEU A 111 -2.16 -3.88 -8.75
N ILE A 112 -0.89 -3.88 -9.13
CA ILE A 112 -0.11 -5.09 -9.36
C ILE A 112 0.97 -5.19 -8.30
N TYR A 113 1.07 -6.35 -7.67
CA TYR A 113 2.10 -6.65 -6.71
C TYR A 113 2.75 -8.00 -7.02
N SER A 114 4.05 -7.95 -7.29
CA SER A 114 4.92 -9.11 -7.41
C SER A 114 5.54 -9.41 -6.05
N LEU A 115 5.09 -10.49 -5.42
CA LEU A 115 5.71 -11.05 -4.22
C LEU A 115 7.11 -11.53 -4.59
N ALA A 116 8.13 -10.97 -3.95
CA ALA A 116 9.51 -11.43 -4.14
C ALA A 116 9.75 -12.75 -3.39
N LYS A 117 10.62 -13.60 -3.92
CA LYS A 117 11.16 -14.74 -3.17
C LYS A 117 11.82 -14.27 -1.87
N TYR A 118 11.68 -15.09 -0.83
CA TYR A 118 12.17 -14.75 0.48
C TYR A 118 13.69 -14.55 0.52
N THR A 119 14.14 -13.66 1.40
CA THR A 119 15.54 -13.51 1.77
C THR A 119 15.58 -13.20 3.25
N PRO A 120 16.45 -13.85 4.04
CA PRO A 120 16.55 -13.60 5.46
C PRO A 120 16.86 -12.13 5.76
N PRO A 121 16.42 -11.61 6.92
CA PRO A 121 16.78 -10.27 7.35
C PRO A 121 18.31 -10.11 7.41
N SER A 122 18.82 -8.93 7.06
CA SER A 122 20.27 -8.63 7.07
C SER A 122 20.93 -8.79 8.45
N GLY A 123 20.13 -8.87 9.52
CA GLY A 123 20.58 -8.91 10.91
C GLY A 123 21.06 -7.55 11.43
N GLU A 124 21.09 -6.52 10.59
CA GLU A 124 21.48 -5.17 10.97
C GLU A 124 20.39 -4.52 11.82
N TYR A 125 20.78 -4.04 13.00
CA TYR A 125 19.89 -3.25 13.84
C TYR A 125 19.92 -1.80 13.37
N VAL A 126 18.79 -1.32 12.87
CA VAL A 126 18.67 0.03 12.35
C VAL A 126 17.68 0.84 13.20
N ILE A 127 18.17 1.91 13.81
CA ILE A 127 17.35 2.80 14.65
C ILE A 127 16.39 3.59 13.78
N ASN A 128 15.15 3.72 14.23
CA ASN A 128 14.16 4.62 13.63
C ASN A 128 14.66 6.07 13.68
N SER A 129 14.99 6.64 12.52
CA SER A 129 15.53 8.00 12.36
C SER A 129 14.44 9.04 12.10
N SER A 130 13.28 8.63 11.58
CA SER A 130 12.13 9.52 11.37
C SER A 130 10.83 8.73 11.47
N VAL A 131 9.88 9.26 12.25
CA VAL A 131 8.53 8.71 12.42
C VAL A 131 7.57 9.86 12.16
N LYS A 132 6.96 9.90 10.96
CA LYS A 132 6.11 11.02 10.52
C LYS A 132 5.11 10.59 9.44
N PRO A 133 4.05 11.36 9.19
CA PRO A 133 3.16 11.13 8.06
C PRO A 133 3.91 11.00 6.72
N VAL A 134 3.45 10.08 5.87
CA VAL A 134 4.08 9.81 4.57
C VAL A 134 3.96 10.99 3.61
N SER A 135 2.90 11.78 3.74
CA SER A 135 2.71 13.05 3.05
C SER A 135 1.64 13.89 3.74
N PRO A 136 1.53 15.20 3.43
CA PRO A 136 0.43 16.03 3.93
C PRO A 136 -0.97 15.53 3.54
N PHE A 137 -1.09 14.75 2.46
CA PHE A 137 -2.37 14.18 2.04
C PHE A 137 -2.83 13.03 2.96
N PHE A 138 -1.88 12.34 3.61
CA PHE A 138 -2.14 11.22 4.52
C PHE A 138 -1.79 11.55 5.97
N SER A 139 -1.77 12.83 6.34
CA SER A 139 -1.46 13.25 7.72
C SER A 139 -2.56 12.89 8.72
N GLY A 140 -3.74 12.52 8.22
CA GLY A 140 -4.95 12.40 9.02
C GLY A 140 -5.39 13.75 9.59
N TRP A 141 -6.66 13.86 9.94
CA TRP A 141 -7.21 15.00 10.65
C TRP A 141 -8.09 14.49 11.79
N ALA A 142 -7.54 14.47 13.00
CA ALA A 142 -8.33 14.13 14.17
C ALA A 142 -9.43 15.18 14.35
N GLN A 143 -10.70 14.76 14.25
CA GLN A 143 -11.85 15.67 14.39
C GLN A 143 -11.99 16.22 15.82
N ARG A 144 -11.33 15.60 16.79
CA ARG A 144 -11.45 15.93 18.22
C ARG A 144 -10.08 15.98 18.91
N PRO A 145 -9.71 17.12 19.50
CA PRO A 145 -8.59 17.20 20.42
C PRO A 145 -8.79 16.24 21.60
N GLY A 146 -7.68 15.73 22.18
CA GLY A 146 -7.71 14.91 23.40
C GLY A 146 -8.09 13.43 23.23
N LEU A 147 -8.44 12.96 22.02
CA LEU A 147 -8.63 11.52 21.80
C LEU A 147 -7.31 10.74 21.98
N PRO A 148 -7.35 9.53 22.59
CA PRO A 148 -6.18 8.66 22.69
C PRO A 148 -5.73 8.15 21.32
N THR A 149 -4.47 7.78 21.20
CA THR A 149 -3.88 7.29 19.95
C THR A 149 -4.05 5.78 19.84
N LEU A 150 -4.48 5.31 18.66
CA LEU A 150 -4.56 3.90 18.32
C LEU A 150 -3.72 3.61 17.08
N SER A 151 -2.87 2.60 17.18
CA SER A 151 -2.01 2.16 16.08
C SER A 151 -2.64 0.99 15.33
N ILE A 152 -2.61 1.03 14.01
CA ILE A 152 -2.86 -0.14 13.16
C ILE A 152 -1.55 -0.48 12.48
N VAL A 153 -0.98 -1.64 12.78
CA VAL A 153 0.41 -1.97 12.47
C VAL A 153 0.46 -3.18 11.54
N GLY A 154 0.87 -2.99 10.29
CA GLY A 154 1.30 -4.10 9.44
C GLY A 154 2.64 -4.60 9.93
N LEU A 155 2.81 -5.90 10.14
CA LEU A 155 4.07 -6.47 10.64
C LEU A 155 4.99 -6.86 9.48
N GLY A 156 6.29 -6.60 9.65
CA GLY A 156 7.38 -7.05 8.78
C GLY A 156 8.44 -7.77 9.58
N TYR A 157 9.47 -8.31 8.91
CA TYR A 157 10.57 -9.01 9.59
C TYR A 157 11.65 -8.05 10.13
N GLU A 158 11.50 -6.73 9.98
CA GLU A 158 12.46 -5.77 10.50
C GLU A 158 12.37 -5.70 12.04
N LYS A 159 13.43 -6.19 12.70
CA LYS A 159 13.51 -6.31 14.16
C LYS A 159 13.23 -4.98 14.87
N ASP A 160 12.37 -5.03 15.89
CA ASP A 160 12.02 -3.93 16.82
C ASP A 160 11.45 -2.66 16.17
N LYS A 161 11.31 -2.63 14.83
CA LYS A 161 10.89 -1.44 14.09
C LYS A 161 9.44 -1.06 14.41
N ALA A 162 8.56 -2.07 14.44
CA ALA A 162 7.16 -1.90 14.76
C ALA A 162 6.96 -1.49 16.21
N LEU A 163 7.64 -2.16 17.14
CA LEU A 163 7.58 -1.85 18.57
C LEU A 163 8.02 -0.40 18.83
N GLY A 164 9.18 0.00 18.30
CA GLY A 164 9.69 1.36 18.49
C GLY A 164 8.78 2.44 17.91
N ALA A 165 8.02 2.17 16.84
CA ALA A 165 7.07 3.13 16.29
C ALA A 165 5.80 3.26 17.14
N VAL A 166 5.29 2.14 17.67
CA VAL A 166 4.13 2.11 18.57
C VAL A 166 4.45 2.85 19.88
N GLU A 167 5.65 2.63 20.43
CA GLU A 167 6.13 3.33 21.63
C GLU A 167 6.34 4.83 21.37
N TYR A 168 6.91 5.20 20.22
CA TYR A 168 7.19 6.60 19.87
C TYR A 168 5.94 7.49 19.87
N ILE A 169 4.80 6.97 19.42
CA ILE A 169 3.53 7.72 19.41
C ILE A 169 2.67 7.51 20.67
N GLU A 170 3.21 6.80 21.66
CA GLU A 170 2.54 6.47 22.92
C GLU A 170 1.15 5.87 22.68
N SER A 171 1.08 4.85 21.81
CA SER A 171 -0.19 4.25 21.43
C SER A 171 -0.87 3.59 22.64
N SER A 172 -2.13 3.96 22.87
CA SER A 172 -2.94 3.42 23.98
C SER A 172 -3.43 1.99 23.70
N ASP A 173 -3.76 1.72 22.44
CA ASP A 173 -4.18 0.42 21.92
C ASP A 173 -3.52 0.18 20.56
N ASN A 174 -3.44 -1.07 20.13
CA ASN A 174 -2.95 -1.41 18.80
C ASN A 174 -3.74 -2.57 18.16
N PHE A 175 -3.84 -2.55 16.83
CA PHE A 175 -4.24 -3.69 16.01
C PHE A 175 -3.04 -4.10 15.16
N LEU A 176 -2.67 -5.38 15.22
CA LEU A 176 -1.55 -5.95 14.50
C LEU A 176 -2.06 -6.74 13.30
N PHE A 177 -1.51 -6.47 12.12
CA PHE A 177 -1.75 -7.20 10.88
C PHE A 177 -0.55 -8.08 10.57
N PHE A 178 -0.72 -9.38 10.76
CA PHE A 178 0.29 -10.39 10.53
C PHE A 178 0.18 -10.95 9.10
N PRO A 179 1.20 -10.78 8.24
CA PRO A 179 1.19 -11.27 6.86
C PRO A 179 1.30 -12.80 6.80
N GLN A 180 0.54 -13.41 5.90
CA GLN A 180 0.67 -14.79 5.48
C GLN A 180 0.88 -14.85 3.97
N SER A 181 1.81 -15.68 3.51
CA SER A 181 2.11 -15.89 2.09
C SER A 181 2.63 -17.30 1.83
N ALA A 182 2.90 -17.63 0.56
CA ALA A 182 3.58 -18.87 0.18
C ALA A 182 4.98 -19.00 0.81
N GLU A 183 5.63 -17.87 1.12
CA GLU A 183 6.95 -17.81 1.75
C GLU A 183 6.84 -18.03 3.27
N LYS A 184 6.83 -19.30 3.70
CA LYS A 184 6.65 -19.65 5.13
C LYS A 184 7.77 -19.12 6.04
N GLU A 185 8.99 -19.05 5.52
CA GLU A 185 10.17 -18.56 6.24
C GLU A 185 10.00 -17.07 6.59
N TYR A 186 9.42 -16.27 5.67
CA TYR A 186 9.06 -14.88 5.94
C TYR A 186 8.12 -14.76 7.14
N SER A 187 7.08 -15.58 7.18
CA SER A 187 6.09 -15.54 8.26
C SER A 187 6.72 -15.92 9.61
N SER A 188 7.61 -16.92 9.61
CA SER A 188 8.36 -17.32 10.81
C SER A 188 9.22 -16.17 11.34
N ASP A 189 9.96 -15.49 10.46
CA ASP A 189 10.83 -14.39 10.90
C ASP A 189 10.02 -13.15 11.33
N VAL A 190 8.86 -12.89 10.73
CA VAL A 190 7.93 -11.85 11.23
C VAL A 190 7.47 -12.17 12.66
N GLU A 191 7.12 -13.41 12.96
CA GLU A 191 6.69 -13.83 14.30
C GLU A 191 7.81 -13.67 15.33
N VAL A 192 9.01 -14.15 15.01
CA VAL A 192 10.19 -14.04 15.89
C VAL A 192 10.55 -12.57 16.15
N MET A 193 10.59 -11.74 15.10
CA MET A 193 11.04 -10.36 15.21
C MET A 193 10.03 -9.42 15.89
N ASN A 194 8.77 -9.85 16.03
CA ASN A 194 7.70 -9.07 16.67
C ASN A 194 7.11 -9.78 17.89
N GLU A 195 7.77 -10.81 18.44
CA GLU A 195 7.25 -11.64 19.53
C GLU A 195 6.76 -10.82 20.73
N ALA A 196 7.52 -9.80 21.13
CA ALA A 196 7.16 -8.91 22.25
C ALA A 196 5.86 -8.14 21.99
N LEU A 197 5.67 -7.63 20.77
CA LEU A 197 4.47 -6.89 20.38
C LEU A 197 3.27 -7.84 20.21
N ILE A 198 3.48 -9.02 19.65
CA ILE A 198 2.44 -10.04 19.48
C ILE A 198 1.95 -10.55 20.84
N LYS A 199 2.85 -10.78 21.80
CA LYS A 199 2.50 -11.24 23.15
C LYS A 199 1.76 -10.19 23.98
N SER A 200 1.99 -8.90 23.70
CA SER A 200 1.31 -7.81 24.42
C SER A 200 -0.08 -7.49 23.86
N ALA A 201 -0.33 -7.81 22.58
CA ALA A 201 -1.63 -7.64 21.94
C ALA A 201 -2.68 -8.65 22.47
N LYS A 202 -3.93 -8.21 22.61
CA LYS A 202 -5.05 -9.12 22.90
C LYS A 202 -5.33 -9.99 21.67
N SER A 203 -5.92 -11.18 21.86
CA SER A 203 -6.21 -12.10 20.74
C SER A 203 -7.08 -11.49 19.62
N LYS A 204 -7.98 -10.57 19.95
CA LYS A 204 -8.82 -9.84 18.98
C LYS A 204 -8.09 -8.73 18.23
N GLU A 205 -6.88 -8.38 18.66
CA GLU A 205 -6.06 -7.31 18.12
C GLU A 205 -5.04 -7.84 17.11
N LEU A 206 -4.81 -9.15 17.05
CA LEU A 206 -3.95 -9.80 16.05
C LEU A 206 -4.78 -10.38 14.89
N MET A 207 -4.67 -9.76 13.72
CA MET A 207 -5.34 -10.15 12.50
C MET A 207 -4.35 -10.72 11.49
N LYS A 208 -4.58 -11.96 11.06
CA LYS A 208 -3.80 -12.56 9.98
C LYS A 208 -4.41 -12.16 8.64
N TYR A 209 -3.58 -11.85 7.66
CA TYR A 209 -4.04 -11.55 6.32
C TYR A 209 -3.19 -12.24 5.27
N ASN A 210 -3.82 -12.71 4.19
CA ASN A 210 -3.10 -13.26 3.05
C ASN A 210 -2.64 -12.12 2.14
N VAL A 211 -1.34 -12.05 1.90
CA VAL A 211 -0.68 -11.04 1.04
C VAL A 211 -1.24 -11.07 -0.39
N GLU A 212 -1.71 -12.23 -0.84
CA GLU A 212 -2.31 -12.43 -2.16
C GLU A 212 -3.83 -12.16 -2.18
N GLN A 213 -4.46 -11.89 -1.03
CA GLN A 213 -5.90 -11.55 -0.94
C GLN A 213 -6.09 -10.11 -0.43
N PRO A 214 -5.75 -9.09 -1.24
CA PRO A 214 -5.83 -7.68 -0.84
C PRO A 214 -7.26 -7.20 -0.53
N THR A 215 -8.28 -7.81 -1.16
CA THR A 215 -9.69 -7.53 -0.91
C THR A 215 -10.06 -7.66 0.57
N ASP A 216 -9.76 -8.81 1.17
CA ASP A 216 -10.11 -9.11 2.56
C ASP A 216 -9.40 -8.17 3.54
N THR A 217 -8.14 -7.84 3.21
CA THR A 217 -7.32 -6.94 4.00
C THR A 217 -7.89 -5.52 3.97
N LEU A 218 -8.32 -5.03 2.81
CA LEU A 218 -8.93 -3.71 2.67
C LEU A 218 -10.28 -3.63 3.41
N TYR A 219 -11.12 -4.65 3.32
CA TYR A 219 -12.36 -4.72 4.11
C TYR A 219 -12.10 -4.75 5.61
N SER A 220 -11.06 -5.46 6.05
CA SER A 220 -10.68 -5.50 7.46
C SER A 220 -10.24 -4.11 7.94
N LEU A 221 -9.40 -3.41 7.17
CA LEU A 221 -8.99 -2.03 7.45
C LEU A 221 -10.20 -1.08 7.51
N ASP A 222 -11.09 -1.14 6.52
CA ASP A 222 -12.30 -0.32 6.46
C ASP A 222 -13.22 -0.53 7.68
N SER A 223 -13.43 -1.78 8.07
CA SER A 223 -14.24 -2.15 9.23
C SER A 223 -13.65 -1.62 10.54
N ILE A 224 -12.34 -1.80 10.75
CA ILE A 224 -11.67 -1.30 11.97
C ILE A 224 -11.75 0.22 12.02
N LEU A 225 -11.33 0.90 10.96
CA LEU A 225 -11.29 2.37 10.89
C LEU A 225 -12.68 2.96 11.15
N SER A 226 -13.71 2.41 10.52
CA SER A 226 -15.11 2.81 10.75
C SER A 226 -15.54 2.66 12.21
N SER A 227 -15.08 1.62 12.90
CA SER A 227 -15.45 1.33 14.28
C SER A 227 -14.74 2.22 15.32
N VAL A 228 -13.54 2.73 14.99
CA VAL A 228 -12.67 3.46 15.94
C VAL A 228 -12.58 4.96 15.70
N LYS A 229 -12.97 5.46 14.51
CA LYS A 229 -12.77 6.87 14.09
C LYS A 229 -13.27 7.96 15.04
N ASN A 230 -14.30 7.65 15.83
CA ASN A 230 -14.88 8.61 16.79
C ASN A 230 -14.31 8.50 18.21
N LYS A 231 -13.44 7.51 18.46
CA LYS A 231 -12.90 7.16 19.77
C LYS A 231 -11.39 7.37 19.86
N TYR A 232 -10.68 7.31 18.74
CA TYR A 232 -9.22 7.36 18.69
C TYR A 232 -8.70 8.28 17.59
N LYS A 233 -7.46 8.75 17.77
CA LYS A 233 -6.62 9.23 16.68
C LYS A 233 -5.92 8.03 16.08
N VAL A 234 -6.24 7.68 14.84
CA VAL A 234 -5.71 6.46 14.22
C VAL A 234 -4.43 6.75 13.45
N VAL A 235 -3.40 5.96 13.73
CA VAL A 235 -2.12 5.96 13.02
C VAL A 235 -1.90 4.58 12.39
N LEU A 236 -1.80 4.55 11.07
CA LEU A 236 -1.44 3.37 10.28
C LEU A 236 0.09 3.32 10.16
N PHE A 237 0.67 2.25 10.67
CA PHE A 237 2.08 1.88 10.49
C PHE A 237 2.18 0.65 9.58
N PRO A 238 2.18 0.85 8.25
CA PRO A 238 2.29 -0.24 7.29
C PRO A 238 3.72 -0.77 7.13
N PHE A 239 4.23 -1.49 8.13
CA PHE A 239 5.41 -2.34 7.91
C PHE A 239 5.04 -3.59 7.12
N GLY A 240 6.06 -4.36 6.76
CA GLY A 240 5.88 -5.60 6.01
C GLY A 240 5.68 -5.40 4.51
N PRO A 241 4.93 -6.32 3.85
CA PRO A 241 4.78 -6.36 2.40
C PRO A 241 4.18 -5.07 1.82
N LYS A 242 4.70 -4.60 0.67
CA LYS A 242 4.26 -3.35 0.03
C LYS A 242 2.76 -3.30 -0.29
N ILE A 243 2.11 -4.45 -0.50
CA ILE A 243 0.66 -4.48 -0.70
C ILE A 243 -0.08 -3.91 0.51
N PHE A 244 0.33 -4.21 1.74
CA PHE A 244 -0.29 -3.68 2.95
C PHE A 244 -0.13 -2.16 3.06
N TYR A 245 1.03 -1.65 2.63
CA TYR A 245 1.28 -0.21 2.49
C TYR A 245 0.32 0.44 1.50
N ALA A 246 0.17 -0.13 0.30
CA ALA A 246 -0.78 0.37 -0.69
C ALA A 246 -2.22 0.36 -0.16
N LEU A 247 -2.65 -0.73 0.47
CA LEU A 247 -3.99 -0.85 1.06
C LEU A 247 -4.22 0.15 2.21
N SER A 248 -3.19 0.44 3.01
CA SER A 248 -3.26 1.47 4.06
C SER A 248 -3.46 2.87 3.48
N LEU A 249 -2.81 3.18 2.34
CA LEU A 249 -3.03 4.44 1.63
C LEU A 249 -4.45 4.52 1.05
N LEU A 250 -4.96 3.43 0.48
CA LEU A 250 -6.34 3.35 -0.03
C LEU A 250 -7.36 3.51 1.09
N ALA A 251 -7.15 2.84 2.23
CA ALA A 251 -7.99 2.97 3.41
C ALA A 251 -8.00 4.41 3.94
N ALA A 252 -6.86 5.10 3.94
CA ALA A 252 -6.78 6.51 4.34
C ALA A 252 -7.42 7.49 3.34
N ILE A 253 -7.61 7.10 2.07
CA ILE A 253 -8.45 7.87 1.13
C ILE A 253 -9.93 7.78 1.56
N ILE A 254 -10.40 6.60 1.96
CA ILE A 254 -11.78 6.38 2.43
C ILE A 254 -12.00 7.05 3.79
N HIS A 255 -11.02 6.94 4.69
CA HIS A 255 -11.03 7.44 6.06
C HIS A 255 -9.98 8.55 6.25
N PRO A 256 -10.25 9.79 5.79
CA PRO A 256 -9.28 10.89 5.83
C PRO A 256 -8.88 11.35 7.25
N GLU A 257 -9.57 10.89 8.28
CA GLU A 257 -9.20 11.05 9.68
C GLU A 257 -8.00 10.18 10.09
N ALA A 258 -7.78 9.06 9.39
CA ALA A 258 -6.66 8.16 9.65
C ALA A 258 -5.39 8.71 9.02
N SER A 259 -4.28 8.59 9.74
CA SER A 259 -2.98 9.03 9.26
C SER A 259 -2.13 7.83 8.85
N VAL A 260 -1.39 7.92 7.75
CA VAL A 260 -0.43 6.88 7.34
C VAL A 260 0.96 7.40 7.56
N TRP A 261 1.73 6.69 8.38
CA TRP A 261 3.05 7.12 8.81
C TRP A 261 4.13 6.25 8.20
N TYR A 262 5.24 6.89 7.88
CA TYR A 262 6.45 6.26 7.40
C TYR A 262 7.49 6.33 8.51
N VAL A 263 8.14 5.19 8.71
CA VAL A 263 9.19 5.01 9.70
C VAL A 263 10.47 4.70 8.95
N SER A 264 11.35 5.70 8.84
CA SER A 264 12.68 5.50 8.26
C SER A 264 13.62 4.93 9.31
N GLY A 265 14.34 3.89 8.95
CA GLY A 265 15.53 3.43 9.68
C GLY A 265 16.75 3.53 8.77
N GLU A 266 16.65 2.94 7.59
CA GLU A 266 17.71 2.92 6.58
C GLU A 266 17.80 4.22 5.77
N CYS A 267 19.02 4.59 5.38
CA CYS A 267 19.27 5.54 4.30
C CYS A 267 18.78 4.92 2.97
N GLY A 268 17.46 5.05 2.74
CA GLY A 268 16.76 4.56 1.56
C GLY A 268 15.93 3.32 1.85
N ASP A 269 14.75 3.24 1.23
CA ASP A 269 13.79 2.12 1.26
C ASP A 269 14.33 0.90 0.46
N LYS A 270 15.63 0.60 0.62
CA LYS A 270 16.39 -0.31 -0.24
C LYS A 270 15.89 -1.73 -0.14
N ASP A 271 15.49 -2.17 1.06
CA ASP A 271 15.05 -3.55 1.29
C ASP A 271 13.69 -3.88 0.67
N SER A 272 12.74 -2.95 0.65
CA SER A 272 11.41 -3.24 0.10
C SER A 272 11.38 -3.20 -1.45
N SER A 273 12.29 -2.42 -2.05
CA SER A 273 12.36 -2.15 -3.48
C SER A 273 13.43 -2.94 -4.23
N GLN A 274 13.87 -4.04 -3.64
CA GLN A 274 14.84 -4.92 -4.28
C GLN A 274 14.20 -5.65 -5.47
N ASP A 275 14.94 -5.65 -6.58
CA ASP A 275 14.62 -6.35 -7.81
C ASP A 275 15.11 -7.80 -7.68
N ARG A 276 14.22 -8.63 -7.16
CA ARG A 276 14.43 -10.06 -6.90
C ARG A 276 13.46 -10.88 -7.74
N GLU A 277 13.76 -12.17 -7.88
CA GLU A 277 12.85 -13.12 -8.50
C GLU A 277 11.46 -13.12 -7.86
N ILE A 278 10.45 -13.34 -8.69
CA ILE A 278 9.04 -13.36 -8.29
C ILE A 278 8.68 -14.76 -7.78
N SER A 279 8.01 -14.80 -6.62
CA SER A 279 7.35 -16.00 -6.10
C SER A 279 5.93 -16.11 -6.68
N SER A 280 5.15 -15.03 -6.59
CA SER A 280 3.83 -14.93 -7.22
C SER A 280 3.50 -13.49 -7.61
N MET A 281 2.57 -13.32 -8.55
CA MET A 281 2.05 -12.00 -8.96
C MET A 281 0.55 -11.96 -8.71
N THR A 282 0.08 -10.86 -8.13
CA THR A 282 -1.35 -10.62 -7.88
C THR A 282 -1.75 -9.27 -8.43
N GLY A 283 -2.87 -9.24 -9.15
CA GLY A 283 -3.58 -8.01 -9.51
C GLY A 283 -4.75 -7.78 -8.57
N PHE A 284 -4.97 -6.54 -8.17
CA PHE A 284 -6.12 -6.10 -7.38
C PHE A 284 -6.82 -4.98 -8.13
N GLU A 285 -8.06 -5.23 -8.53
CA GLU A 285 -8.82 -4.33 -9.38
C GLU A 285 -9.93 -3.64 -8.60
N PHE A 286 -9.99 -2.30 -8.71
CA PHE A 286 -10.99 -1.50 -8.03
C PHE A 286 -11.23 -0.17 -8.76
N THR A 287 -12.34 0.51 -8.43
CA THR A 287 -12.63 1.87 -8.89
C THR A 287 -12.65 2.81 -7.69
N ILE A 288 -11.89 3.91 -7.76
CA ILE A 288 -12.00 5.01 -6.80
C ILE A 288 -12.92 6.08 -7.39
N GLN A 289 -13.91 6.50 -6.62
CA GLN A 289 -14.81 7.60 -6.97
C GLN A 289 -15.23 8.40 -5.74
N ILE A 290 -15.86 9.53 -5.96
CA ILE A 290 -16.42 10.37 -4.91
C ILE A 290 -17.90 10.07 -4.78
N ASN A 291 -18.37 9.91 -3.55
CA ASN A 291 -19.78 9.77 -3.25
C ASN A 291 -20.49 11.08 -3.62
N SER A 292 -21.54 10.99 -4.45
CA SER A 292 -22.29 12.15 -4.93
C SER A 292 -23.23 12.71 -3.88
#